data_AF-A0A816FN13-F1
#
_entry.id   AF-A0A816FN13-F1
#
_cell.length_a   1.000
_cell.length_b   1.000
_cell.length_c   1.000
_cell.angle_alpha   90.00
_cell.angle_beta   90.00
_cell.angle_gamma   90.00
#
_symmetry.space_group_name_H-M   'P 1'
#
loop_
_entity.id
_entity.type
_entity.pdbx_description
1 polymer ?
#
loop_
_entity_poly.entity_id
_entity_poly.type
_entity_poly.pdbx_seq_one_letter_code
_entity_poly.pdbx_strand_id
1 'polypeptide(L)'
;MLSKIIRNEAVIKDTFAFVNQLRSLPKSASKYKMVSFNISSLYTNIPLNETIEIILKYLYDENTPRPSMDRKDFKKLLEFTTKNSHFLFDGKMYDQIDGVSMGSPLSPLPAEIFLQGFEKKHLELFDLMGIGYWKRYVDDTFVLLDPKADPDDVCNRLSLCHPSIKFTVDKENLESNSIPFLDALV
;
A
#
# COMPACT_ATOMS: atom_id res chain seq x y z
N MET A 1 -13.85 -7.31 11.77
CA MET A 1 -14.04 -5.97 12.38
C MET A 1 -13.12 -4.96 11.74
N LEU A 2 -11.80 -5.13 11.85
CA LEU A 2 -10.79 -4.29 11.20
C LEU A 2 -10.85 -4.34 9.65
N SER A 3 -11.30 -5.46 9.08
CA SER A 3 -11.58 -5.56 7.64
C SER A 3 -12.61 -4.57 7.11
N LYS A 4 -13.43 -3.96 7.97
CA LYS A 4 -14.37 -2.89 7.58
C LYS A 4 -13.72 -1.51 7.49
N ILE A 5 -12.49 -1.35 7.99
CA ILE A 5 -11.69 -0.12 7.86
C ILE A 5 -11.11 -0.02 6.45
N ILE A 6 -10.80 -1.17 5.84
CA ILE A 6 -10.25 -1.30 4.49
C ILE A 6 -11.28 -0.78 3.48
N ARG A 7 -10.98 0.36 2.84
CA ARG A 7 -11.70 0.90 1.68
C ARG A 7 -10.95 0.50 0.41
N ASN A 8 -11.58 -0.33 -0.42
CA ASN A 8 -10.93 -1.00 -1.55
C ASN A 8 -10.85 -0.17 -2.85
N GLU A 9 -10.95 1.17 -2.81
CA GLU A 9 -11.06 1.96 -4.05
C GLU A 9 -9.77 1.92 -4.89
N ALA A 10 -8.61 2.01 -4.24
CA ALA A 10 -7.29 1.90 -4.88
C ALA A 10 -6.78 0.45 -4.99
N VAL A 11 -7.44 -0.51 -4.33
CA VAL A 11 -6.91 -1.85 -4.11
C VAL A 11 -7.46 -2.83 -5.15
N ILE A 12 -6.55 -3.57 -5.78
CA ILE A 12 -6.86 -4.69 -6.67
C ILE A 12 -6.98 -5.95 -5.82
N LYS A 13 -8.02 -6.75 -6.08
CA LYS A 13 -8.22 -8.04 -5.41
C LYS A 13 -7.41 -9.17 -6.05
N ASP A 14 -7.39 -9.22 -7.36
CA ASP A 14 -6.75 -10.27 -8.16
C ASP A 14 -6.53 -9.78 -9.60
N THR A 15 -5.76 -10.55 -10.37
CA THR A 15 -5.41 -10.26 -11.77
C THR A 15 -6.67 -10.10 -12.65
N PHE A 16 -7.74 -10.86 -12.41
CA PHE A 16 -8.97 -10.75 -13.20
C PHE A 16 -9.71 -9.44 -12.94
N ALA A 17 -9.81 -9.05 -11.67
CA ALA A 17 -10.39 -7.76 -11.27
C ALA A 17 -9.59 -6.59 -11.88
N PHE A 18 -8.27 -6.69 -11.90
CA PHE A 18 -7.40 -5.70 -12.54
C PHE A 18 -7.67 -5.58 -14.05
N VAL A 19 -7.65 -6.70 -14.78
CA VAL A 19 -7.89 -6.71 -16.23
C VAL A 19 -9.28 -6.15 -16.56
N ASN A 20 -10.30 -6.47 -15.76
CA ASN A 20 -11.64 -5.91 -15.95
C ASN A 20 -11.68 -4.39 -15.72
N GLN A 21 -10.97 -3.89 -14.71
CA GLN A 21 -10.85 -2.44 -14.48
C GLN A 21 -10.13 -1.75 -15.64
N LEU A 22 -9.03 -2.31 -16.14
CA LEU A 22 -8.31 -1.75 -17.29
C LEU A 22 -9.18 -1.69 -18.55
N ARG A 23 -9.94 -2.74 -18.84
CA ARG A 23 -10.86 -2.77 -20.00
C ARG A 23 -11.99 -1.74 -19.88
N SER A 24 -12.33 -1.32 -18.66
CA SER A 24 -13.36 -0.31 -18.41
C SER A 24 -12.83 1.13 -18.53
N LEU A 25 -11.52 1.32 -18.66
CA LEU A 25 -10.93 2.64 -18.78
C LEU A 25 -11.35 3.33 -20.08
N PRO A 26 -11.50 4.67 -20.05
CA PRO A 26 -11.81 5.42 -21.26
C PRO A 26 -10.66 5.33 -22.26
N LYS A 27 -10.96 5.44 -23.56
CA LYS A 27 -9.94 5.45 -24.63
C LYS A 27 -8.87 6.53 -24.44
N SER A 28 -9.17 7.62 -23.72
CA SER A 28 -8.19 8.66 -23.39
C SER A 28 -7.04 8.16 -22.51
N ALA A 29 -7.21 7.05 -21.79
CA ALA A 29 -6.19 6.43 -20.96
C ALA A 29 -4.97 5.96 -21.78
N SER A 30 -5.14 5.62 -23.07
CA SER A 30 -4.03 5.20 -23.94
C SER A 30 -3.03 6.32 -24.28
N LYS A 31 -3.32 7.57 -23.85
CA LYS A 31 -2.38 8.69 -23.97
C LYS A 31 -1.39 8.74 -22.82
N TYR A 32 -1.66 8.04 -21.73
CA TYR A 32 -0.78 7.96 -20.57
C TYR A 32 0.24 6.85 -20.81
N LYS A 33 1.39 6.96 -20.15
CA LYS A 33 2.36 5.87 -20.08
C LYS A 33 2.08 4.97 -18.90
N MET A 34 2.39 3.69 -19.04
CA MET A 34 2.25 2.71 -17.98
C MET A 34 3.52 2.62 -17.15
N VAL A 35 3.36 2.61 -15.84
CA VAL A 35 4.45 2.50 -14.87
C VAL A 35 4.01 1.54 -13.77
N SER A 36 4.91 0.67 -13.33
CA SER A 36 4.71 -0.11 -12.11
C SER A 36 5.63 0.44 -11.03
N PHE A 37 5.08 0.65 -9.84
CA PHE A 37 5.88 0.93 -8.64
C PHE A 37 5.78 -0.23 -7.68
N ASN A 38 6.89 -0.61 -7.05
CA ASN A 38 6.91 -1.63 -6.00
C ASN A 38 7.41 -1.02 -4.68
N ILE A 39 6.84 -1.43 -3.56
CA ILE A 39 7.27 -1.00 -2.22
C ILE A 39 8.32 -1.97 -1.66
N SER A 40 9.54 -1.46 -1.47
CA SER A 40 10.64 -2.26 -0.95
C SER A 40 10.39 -2.71 0.49
N SER A 41 10.42 -4.03 0.68
CA SER A 41 10.35 -4.69 1.99
C SER A 41 9.14 -4.22 2.82
N LEU A 42 7.97 -4.11 2.19
CA LEU A 42 6.75 -3.53 2.75
C LEU A 42 6.51 -3.96 4.20
N TYR A 43 6.38 -5.27 4.46
CA TYR A 43 6.02 -5.78 5.78
C TYR A 43 7.00 -5.39 6.88
N THR A 44 8.30 -5.50 6.64
CA THR A 44 9.32 -5.16 7.65
C THR A 44 9.47 -3.66 7.87
N ASN A 45 8.86 -2.85 7.01
CA ASN A 45 8.97 -1.39 7.03
C ASN A 45 7.67 -0.67 7.42
N ILE A 46 6.58 -1.39 7.73
CA ILE A 46 5.35 -0.77 8.21
C ILE A 46 5.58 -0.08 9.57
N PRO A 47 5.34 1.24 9.70
CA PRO A 47 5.48 1.92 10.98
C PRO A 47 4.32 1.52 11.90
N LEU A 48 4.57 0.57 12.80
CA LEU A 48 3.50 -0.06 13.61
C LEU A 48 2.77 0.94 14.50
N ASN A 49 3.51 1.86 15.12
CA ASN A 49 2.92 2.87 16.00
C ASN A 49 1.92 3.76 15.25
N GLU A 50 2.31 4.26 14.08
CA GLU A 50 1.43 5.08 13.24
C GLU A 50 0.23 4.27 12.77
N THR A 51 0.46 3.03 12.34
CA THR A 51 -0.61 2.12 11.90
C THR A 51 -1.64 1.89 12.99
N ILE A 52 -1.20 1.68 14.24
CA ILE A 52 -2.09 1.53 15.39
C ILE A 52 -2.92 2.81 15.62
N GLU A 53 -2.31 3.99 15.53
CA GLU A 53 -3.04 5.25 15.65
C GLU A 53 -4.06 5.46 14.52
N ILE A 54 -3.73 5.06 13.28
CA ILE A 54 -4.66 5.06 12.15
C ILE A 54 -5.86 4.16 12.46
N ILE A 55 -5.63 2.94 12.94
CA ILE A 55 -6.69 1.99 13.32
C ILE A 55 -7.59 2.60 14.40
N LEU A 56 -7.01 3.18 15.45
CA LEU A 56 -7.77 3.77 16.55
C LEU A 56 -8.60 4.96 16.08
N LYS A 57 -8.03 5.82 15.24
CA LYS A 57 -8.77 6.94 14.65
C LYS A 57 -9.99 6.45 13.86
N TYR A 58 -9.83 5.47 12.99
CA TYR A 58 -10.93 4.92 12.20
C TYR A 58 -12.03 4.29 13.07
N LEU A 59 -11.67 3.56 14.12
CA LEU A 59 -12.65 2.84 14.95
C LEU A 59 -13.37 3.68 16.00
N TYR A 60 -12.71 4.73 16.51
CA TYR A 60 -13.22 5.50 17.65
C TYR A 60 -13.61 6.93 17.30
N ASP A 61 -13.04 7.51 16.23
CA ASP A 61 -13.24 8.92 15.88
C ASP A 61 -14.08 9.10 14.60
N GLU A 62 -14.22 8.07 13.77
CA GLU A 62 -15.12 8.06 12.60
C GLU A 62 -16.45 7.34 12.90
N ASN A 63 -17.47 7.55 12.06
CA ASN A 63 -18.80 6.90 12.17
C ASN A 63 -18.74 5.39 11.81
N THR A 64 -17.87 4.63 12.46
CA THR A 64 -17.73 3.18 12.26
C THR A 64 -18.27 2.41 13.48
N PRO A 65 -18.64 1.13 13.32
CA PRO A 65 -19.04 0.30 14.44
C PRO A 65 -17.87 0.12 15.42
N ARG A 66 -17.93 0.86 16.53
CA ARG A 66 -16.92 0.86 17.59
C ARG A 66 -16.87 -0.50 18.32
N PRO A 67 -15.69 -0.99 18.73
CA PRO A 67 -15.59 -2.11 19.66
C PRO A 67 -16.29 -1.78 20.99
N SER A 68 -16.79 -2.81 21.69
CA SER A 68 -17.25 -2.67 23.07
C SER A 68 -16.10 -2.30 24.02
N MET A 69 -14.88 -2.71 23.67
CA MET A 69 -13.65 -2.35 24.37
C MET A 69 -13.37 -0.84 24.28
N ASP A 70 -12.73 -0.28 25.30
CA ASP A 70 -12.29 1.11 25.24
C ASP A 70 -11.05 1.31 24.36
N ARG A 71 -10.81 2.56 23.93
CA ARG A 71 -9.71 2.92 23.03
C ARG A 71 -8.34 2.55 23.60
N LYS A 72 -8.13 2.73 24.91
CA LYS A 72 -6.83 2.52 25.56
C LYS A 72 -6.52 1.03 25.66
N ASP A 73 -7.49 0.22 26.05
CA ASP A 73 -7.35 -1.22 26.15
C ASP A 73 -7.22 -1.86 24.77
N PHE A 74 -7.97 -1.36 23.77
CA PHE A 74 -7.81 -1.82 22.40
C PHE A 74 -6.44 -1.46 21.82
N LYS A 75 -5.90 -0.27 22.13
CA LYS A 75 -4.52 0.09 21.78
C LYS A 75 -3.52 -0.90 22.35
N LYS A 76 -3.60 -1.19 23.66
CA LYS A 76 -2.71 -2.17 24.31
C LYS A 76 -2.81 -3.55 23.67
N LEU A 77 -4.02 -3.98 23.31
CA LEU A 77 -4.24 -5.24 22.61
C LEU A 77 -3.53 -5.26 21.25
N LEU A 78 -3.69 -4.21 20.44
CA LEU A 78 -2.99 -4.09 19.16
C LEU A 78 -1.47 -4.15 19.37
N GLU A 79 -0.93 -3.33 20.27
CA GLU A 79 0.51 -3.31 20.58
C GLU A 79 1.02 -4.70 20.99
N PHE A 80 0.29 -5.39 21.86
CA PHE A 80 0.65 -6.74 22.31
C PHE A 80 0.65 -7.76 21.16
N THR A 81 -0.34 -7.68 20.27
CA THR A 81 -0.49 -8.62 19.14
C THR A 81 0.45 -8.35 17.98
N THR A 82 0.99 -7.12 17.83
CA THR A 82 1.81 -6.76 16.67
C THR A 82 3.27 -6.50 16.98
N LYS A 83 3.62 -5.91 18.14
CA LYS A 83 5.00 -5.50 18.46
C LYS A 83 5.85 -6.64 19.05
N ASN A 84 5.24 -7.61 19.71
CA ASN A 84 5.97 -8.69 20.38
C ASN A 84 6.23 -9.88 19.44
N SER A 85 6.72 -9.59 18.23
CA SER A 85 7.11 -10.62 17.27
C SER A 85 8.58 -11.01 17.49
N HIS A 86 8.80 -12.28 17.82
CA HIS A 86 10.13 -12.86 18.01
C HIS A 86 10.39 -13.87 16.90
N PHE A 87 11.60 -13.91 16.36
CA PHE A 87 11.98 -14.90 15.36
C PHE A 87 13.39 -15.45 15.60
N LEU A 88 13.61 -16.67 15.13
CA LEU A 88 14.90 -17.35 15.21
C LEU A 88 15.60 -17.24 13.85
N PHE A 89 16.81 -16.72 13.85
CA PHE A 89 17.67 -16.68 12.66
C PHE A 89 19.09 -17.09 13.04
N ASP A 90 19.65 -18.06 12.32
CA ASP A 90 21.00 -18.59 12.60
C ASP A 90 21.21 -18.99 14.07
N GLY A 91 20.23 -19.69 14.65
CA GLY A 91 20.24 -20.14 16.04
C GLY A 91 20.14 -19.03 17.10
N LYS A 92 19.95 -17.77 16.69
CA LYS A 92 19.79 -16.61 17.58
C LYS A 92 18.38 -16.06 17.54
N MET A 93 17.85 -15.72 18.72
CA MET A 93 16.55 -15.08 18.86
C MET A 93 16.68 -13.57 18.63
N TYR A 94 15.76 -13.01 17.86
CA TYR A 94 15.66 -11.58 17.59
C TYR A 94 14.26 -11.07 17.87
N ASP A 95 14.21 -9.82 18.32
CA ASP A 95 12.97 -9.07 18.49
C ASP A 95 12.75 -8.21 17.25
N GLN A 96 11.56 -8.27 16.68
CA GLN A 96 11.16 -7.36 15.63
C GLN A 96 10.81 -5.99 16.24
N ILE A 97 11.64 -4.99 15.98
CA ILE A 97 11.51 -3.64 16.57
C ILE A 97 10.39 -2.84 15.89
N ASP A 98 10.24 -2.98 14.57
CA ASP A 98 9.19 -2.33 13.78
C ASP A 98 8.81 -3.20 12.57
N GLY A 99 7.75 -2.80 11.87
CA GLY A 99 7.15 -3.63 10.84
C GLY A 99 6.36 -4.79 11.41
N VAL A 100 5.87 -5.63 10.52
CA VAL A 100 5.12 -6.84 10.84
C VAL A 100 5.83 -8.06 10.30
N SER A 101 5.69 -9.18 11.00
CA SER A 101 6.39 -10.42 10.67
C SER A 101 5.85 -11.00 9.37
N MET A 102 6.72 -11.23 8.39
CA MET A 102 6.32 -11.94 7.18
C MET A 102 5.86 -13.36 7.56
N GLY A 103 4.73 -13.80 7.01
CA GLY A 103 4.13 -15.11 7.33
C GLY A 103 3.20 -15.12 8.54
N SER A 104 3.11 -14.05 9.33
CA SER A 104 2.04 -13.91 10.31
C SER A 104 0.69 -13.68 9.61
N PRO A 105 -0.37 -14.41 9.98
CA PRO A 105 -1.70 -14.23 9.39
C PRO A 105 -2.29 -12.84 9.69
N LEU A 106 -1.73 -12.12 10.68
CA LEU A 106 -2.14 -10.76 11.00
C LEU A 106 -1.48 -9.71 10.11
N SER A 107 -0.30 -9.96 9.54
CA SER A 107 0.53 -8.95 8.85
C SER A 107 -0.08 -8.27 7.63
N PRO A 108 -0.89 -8.93 6.79
CA PRO A 108 -1.54 -8.27 5.64
C PRO A 108 -2.43 -7.11 6.05
N LEU A 109 -3.13 -7.23 7.19
CA LEU A 109 -4.10 -6.25 7.65
C LEU A 109 -3.50 -4.88 8.05
N PRO A 110 -2.51 -4.77 8.95
CA PRO A 110 -1.87 -3.50 9.28
C PRO A 110 -1.12 -2.91 8.09
N ALA A 111 -0.48 -3.73 7.24
CA ALA A 111 0.16 -3.24 6.02
C ALA A 111 -0.86 -2.55 5.10
N GLU A 112 -2.00 -3.20 4.87
CA GLU A 112 -3.07 -2.66 4.03
C GLU A 112 -3.69 -1.37 4.63
N ILE A 113 -3.93 -1.35 5.94
CA ILE A 113 -4.49 -0.17 6.62
C ILE A 113 -3.51 1.01 6.55
N PHE A 114 -2.21 0.77 6.76
CA PHE A 114 -1.19 1.80 6.65
C PHE A 114 -1.13 2.36 5.22
N LEU A 115 -1.06 1.50 4.20
CA LEU A 115 -0.96 1.93 2.82
C LEU A 115 -2.19 2.71 2.36
N GLN A 116 -3.40 2.33 2.76
CA GLN A 116 -4.59 3.15 2.47
C GLN A 116 -4.56 4.51 3.17
N GLY A 117 -4.06 4.55 4.40
CA GLY A 117 -3.82 5.81 5.11
C GLY A 117 -2.83 6.69 4.36
N PHE A 118 -1.74 6.10 3.87
CA PHE A 118 -0.73 6.76 3.05
C PHE A 118 -1.32 7.28 1.73
N GLU A 119 -2.02 6.44 0.98
CA GLU A 119 -2.63 6.82 -0.31
C GLU A 119 -3.62 7.97 -0.11
N LYS A 120 -4.56 7.84 0.83
CA LYS A 120 -5.57 8.86 1.13
C LYS A 120 -4.94 10.20 1.54
N LYS A 121 -3.85 10.17 2.30
CA LYS A 121 -3.15 11.38 2.76
C LYS A 121 -2.46 12.12 1.61
N HIS A 122 -2.06 11.42 0.55
CA HIS A 122 -1.24 11.99 -0.53
C HIS A 122 -1.97 12.07 -1.89
N LEU A 123 -3.29 11.88 -1.93
CA LEU A 123 -4.07 11.96 -3.18
C LEU A 123 -3.84 13.27 -3.95
N GLU A 124 -3.89 14.42 -3.28
CA GLU A 124 -3.64 15.72 -3.93
C GLU A 124 -2.22 15.81 -4.52
N LEU A 125 -1.25 15.18 -3.87
CA LEU A 125 0.13 15.15 -4.34
C LEU A 125 0.29 14.23 -5.56
N PHE A 126 -0.49 13.15 -5.64
CA PHE A 126 -0.49 12.26 -6.80
C PHE A 126 -0.95 13.00 -8.06
N ASP A 127 -2.00 13.82 -7.96
CA ASP A 127 -2.45 14.68 -9.06
C ASP A 127 -1.34 15.64 -9.51
N LEU A 128 -0.64 16.26 -8.56
CA LEU A 128 0.52 17.14 -8.84
C LEU A 128 1.75 16.41 -9.40
N MET A 129 1.83 15.08 -9.24
CA MET A 129 2.85 14.23 -9.86
C MET A 129 2.45 13.78 -11.27
N GLY A 130 1.23 14.08 -11.72
CA GLY A 130 0.71 13.62 -13.01
C GLY A 130 0.20 12.18 -12.98
N ILE A 131 -0.07 11.61 -11.80
CA ILE A 131 -0.66 10.27 -11.65
C ILE A 131 -2.15 10.37 -12.00
N GLY A 132 -2.54 9.84 -13.16
CA GLY A 132 -3.93 9.85 -13.61
C GLY A 132 -4.73 8.60 -13.22
N TYR A 133 -4.04 7.53 -12.83
CA TYR A 133 -4.63 6.28 -12.37
C TYR A 133 -3.68 5.59 -11.42
N TRP A 134 -4.20 5.06 -10.31
CA TRP A 134 -3.42 4.37 -9.28
C TRP A 134 -4.18 3.13 -8.82
N LYS A 135 -3.56 1.95 -8.96
CA LYS A 135 -4.11 0.70 -8.45
C LYS A 135 -3.04 -0.21 -7.87
N ARG A 136 -3.23 -0.63 -6.63
CA ARG A 136 -2.26 -1.41 -5.87
C ARG A 136 -2.74 -2.82 -5.58
N TYR A 137 -1.86 -3.79 -5.72
CA TYR A 137 -2.00 -5.16 -5.23
C TYR A 137 -0.85 -5.43 -4.24
N VAL A 138 -1.17 -5.47 -2.94
CA VAL A 138 -0.17 -5.61 -1.87
C VAL A 138 0.89 -4.49 -1.95
N ASP A 139 2.10 -4.79 -2.41
CA ASP A 139 3.24 -3.89 -2.59
C ASP A 139 3.42 -3.39 -4.03
N ASP A 140 2.86 -4.09 -5.02
CA ASP A 140 2.91 -3.71 -6.43
C ASP A 140 1.80 -2.73 -6.79
N THR A 141 2.13 -1.67 -7.53
CA THR A 141 1.21 -0.61 -7.92
C THR A 141 1.29 -0.33 -9.41
N PHE A 142 0.18 -0.52 -10.12
CA PHE A 142 0.03 -0.09 -11.50
C PHE A 142 -0.44 1.36 -11.58
N VAL A 143 0.24 2.15 -12.41
CA VAL A 143 0.00 3.58 -12.56
C VAL A 143 -0.09 3.97 -14.03
N LEU A 144 -1.07 4.82 -14.35
CA LEU A 144 -1.07 5.61 -15.59
C LEU A 144 -0.54 7.00 -15.29
N LEU A 145 0.60 7.32 -15.89
CA LEU A 145 1.35 8.54 -15.61
C LEU A 145 1.29 9.49 -16.80
N ASP A 146 1.18 10.80 -16.54
CA ASP A 146 1.24 11.82 -17.59
C ASP A 146 2.54 11.62 -18.41
N PRO A 147 2.48 11.60 -19.75
CA PRO A 147 3.67 11.45 -20.59
C PRO A 147 4.81 12.42 -20.26
N LYS A 148 4.49 13.62 -19.77
CA LYS A 148 5.44 14.67 -19.41
C LYS A 148 6.10 14.47 -18.03
N ALA A 149 5.49 13.72 -17.13
CA ALA A 149 6.08 13.44 -15.82
C ALA A 149 7.24 12.44 -15.98
N ASP A 150 8.28 12.47 -15.16
CA ASP A 150 9.36 11.49 -15.20
C ASP A 150 9.08 10.35 -14.18
N PRO A 151 9.01 9.06 -14.58
CA PRO A 151 8.74 7.99 -13.64
C PRO A 151 9.78 7.90 -12.50
N ASP A 152 11.05 8.23 -12.76
CA ASP A 152 12.08 8.18 -11.73
C ASP A 152 11.91 9.33 -10.72
N ASP A 153 11.57 10.54 -11.20
CA ASP A 153 11.25 11.68 -10.32
C ASP A 153 10.03 11.37 -9.45
N VAL A 154 8.97 10.83 -10.05
CA VAL A 154 7.76 10.43 -9.31
C VAL A 154 8.09 9.36 -8.27
N CYS A 155 8.88 8.34 -8.63
CA CYS A 155 9.34 7.30 -7.70
C CYS A 155 10.09 7.89 -6.49
N ASN A 156 11.00 8.84 -6.76
CA ASN A 156 11.76 9.53 -5.73
C ASN A 156 10.83 10.36 -4.82
N ARG A 157 9.91 11.13 -5.40
CA ARG A 157 8.96 11.94 -4.64
C ARG A 157 8.02 11.07 -3.78
N LEU A 158 7.52 9.95 -4.31
CA LEU A 158 6.74 8.97 -3.54
C LEU A 158 7.54 8.43 -2.34
N SER A 159 8.81 8.11 -2.55
CA SER A 159 9.74 7.64 -1.51
C SER A 159 10.12 8.69 -0.47
N LEU A 160 9.82 9.97 -0.73
CA LEU A 160 9.99 11.08 0.20
C LEU A 160 8.73 11.38 1.01
N CYS A 161 7.56 10.87 0.61
CA CYS A 161 6.30 11.06 1.34
C CYS A 161 6.31 10.42 2.73
N HIS A 162 7.11 9.38 2.94
CA HIS A 162 7.22 8.72 4.23
C HIS A 162 8.62 8.09 4.45
N PRO A 163 9.26 8.27 5.63
CA PRO A 163 10.60 7.76 5.87
C PRO A 163 10.70 6.23 5.79
N SER A 164 9.66 5.52 6.22
CA SER A 164 9.65 4.05 6.22
C SER A 164 9.26 3.44 4.86
N ILE A 165 8.80 4.21 3.87
CA ILE A 165 8.36 3.65 2.59
C ILE A 165 9.32 4.06 1.49
N LYS A 166 9.79 3.07 0.73
CA LYS A 166 10.65 3.26 -0.43
C LYS A 166 10.04 2.56 -1.62
N PHE A 167 9.88 3.32 -2.70
CA PHE A 167 9.38 2.83 -3.96
C PHE A 167 10.55 2.52 -4.91
N THR A 168 10.37 1.49 -5.72
CA THR A 168 11.14 1.24 -6.94
C THR A 168 10.22 1.36 -8.15
N VAL A 169 10.78 1.56 -9.33
CA VAL A 169 10.01 1.80 -10.55
C VAL A 169 10.41 0.84 -11.66
N ASP A 170 9.42 0.22 -12.27
CA ASP A 170 9.52 -0.50 -13.52
C ASP A 170 8.73 0.24 -14.61
N LYS A 171 9.35 0.40 -15.78
CA LYS A 171 8.83 1.20 -16.89
C LYS A 171 8.32 0.28 -17.99
N GLU A 172 7.30 0.75 -18.71
CA GLU A 172 6.83 0.03 -19.90
C GLU A 172 7.92 -0.16 -20.96
N ASN A 173 7.82 -1.26 -21.69
CA ASN A 173 8.64 -1.51 -22.86
C ASN A 173 8.14 -0.64 -24.02
N LEU A 174 9.01 0.24 -24.52
CA LEU A 174 8.68 1.22 -25.57
C LEU A 174 8.46 0.59 -26.96
N GLU A 175 8.97 -0.61 -27.21
CA GLU A 175 8.79 -1.31 -28.49
C GLU A 175 7.43 -2.00 -28.55
N SER A 176 7.00 -2.62 -27.45
CA SER A 176 5.74 -3.35 -27.37
C SER A 176 4.59 -2.54 -26.75
N ASN A 177 4.85 -1.36 -26.20
CA ASN A 177 3.93 -0.57 -25.38
C ASN A 177 3.24 -1.42 -24.31
N SER A 178 4.03 -2.22 -23.60
CA SER A 178 3.51 -3.17 -22.62
C SER A 178 4.31 -3.19 -21.34
N ILE A 179 3.66 -3.58 -20.25
CA ILE A 179 4.32 -3.77 -18.95
C ILE A 179 3.80 -5.05 -18.27
N PRO A 180 4.69 -5.91 -17.74
CA PRO A 180 4.24 -7.00 -16.90
C PRO A 180 3.70 -6.44 -15.58
N PHE A 181 2.52 -6.89 -15.17
CA PHE A 181 1.94 -6.56 -13.87
C PHE A 181 1.09 -7.72 -13.37
N LEU A 182 1.38 -8.22 -12.16
CA LEU A 182 0.84 -9.48 -11.64
C LEU A 182 1.09 -10.64 -12.63
N ASP A 183 0.04 -11.38 -12.99
CA ASP A 183 0.10 -12.49 -13.95
C ASP A 183 -0.32 -12.08 -15.37
N ALA A 184 -0.32 -10.78 -15.68
CA ALA A 184 -0.74 -10.24 -16.98
C ALA A 184 0.37 -9.42 -17.64
N LEU A 185 0.43 -9.51 -18.96
CA LEU A 185 1.10 -8.50 -19.80
C LEU A 185 0.03 -7.50 -20.22
N VAL A 186 0.14 -6.27 -19.71
CA VAL A 186 -0.77 -5.17 -20.02
C VAL A 186 -0.38 -4.54 -21.34
#